data_AF-A0A6P5RTM2-F1
#
_entry.id   AF-A0A6P5RTM2-F1
#
_cell.length_a   1.000
_cell.length_b   1.000
_cell.length_c   1.000
_cell.angle_alpha   90.00
_cell.angle_beta   90.00
_cell.angle_gamma   90.00
#
_symmetry.space_group_name_H-M   'P 1'
#
loop_
_entity.id
_entity.type
_entity.pdbx_description
1 polymer ?
#
loop_
_entity_poly.entity_id
_entity_poly.type
_entity_poly.pdbx_seq_one_letter_code
_entity_poly.pdbx_strand_id
1 'polypeptide(L)'
;MYRWILDPTDRYAVLAHVAIKKSETDYNVIVEISSTLSPEELLAVRRAYQLRYKHSLEEDLAAHTTGDIRKLLVALVTTYRYDGSEINAKLANSEADILHDAIKDKAFNHEEVIRILSTRSKTQLMATFNRYRDDHGISISKNLLDAGADDFQKALHVVIRCLNDPKKYFEKVLRHAIKRTGTDEDALTRVIVTRAERDLKDIKEFYYKKNSVHLEHAVAKETSGDYKAFLVTLLGQEA
;
A
#
# COMPACT_ATOMS: atom_id res chain seq x y z
N MET A 1 -4.69 0.69 20.36
CA MET A 1 -4.69 -0.66 21.00
C MET A 1 -5.76 -1.60 20.43
N TYR A 2 -7.02 -1.17 20.25
CA TYR A 2 -8.11 -2.06 19.75
C TYR A 2 -7.82 -2.78 18.42
N ARG A 3 -7.03 -2.17 17.53
CA ARG A 3 -6.66 -2.77 16.23
C ARG A 3 -5.86 -4.08 16.37
N TRP A 4 -5.11 -4.26 17.44
CA TRP A 4 -4.32 -5.48 17.69
C TRP A 4 -5.17 -6.65 18.17
N ILE A 5 -6.26 -6.36 18.88
CA ILE A 5 -7.16 -7.38 19.47
C ILE A 5 -7.95 -8.13 18.40
N LEU A 6 -8.16 -7.50 17.25
CA LEU A 6 -8.86 -8.09 16.12
C LEU A 6 -7.98 -9.13 15.41
N ASP A 7 -8.60 -10.21 14.95
CA ASP A 7 -8.03 -11.10 13.93
C ASP A 7 -7.48 -10.26 12.76
N PRO A 8 -6.33 -10.63 12.16
CA PRO A 8 -5.77 -9.92 11.01
C PRO A 8 -6.79 -9.54 9.91
N THR A 9 -7.72 -10.43 9.56
CA THR A 9 -8.74 -10.18 8.52
C THR A 9 -9.75 -9.11 8.93
N ASP A 10 -10.29 -9.21 10.15
CA ASP A 10 -11.19 -8.21 10.75
C ASP A 10 -10.48 -6.86 10.93
N ARG A 11 -9.21 -6.88 11.33
CA ARG A 11 -8.36 -5.70 11.48
C ARG A 11 -8.27 -4.93 10.17
N TYR A 12 -8.00 -5.60 9.05
CA TYR A 12 -7.97 -4.97 7.73
C TYR A 12 -9.35 -4.49 7.28
N ALA A 13 -10.43 -5.23 7.56
CA ALA A 13 -11.79 -4.79 7.25
C ALA A 13 -12.15 -3.49 7.99
N VAL A 14 -11.81 -3.40 9.28
CA VAL A 14 -12.01 -2.17 10.08
C VAL A 14 -11.14 -1.02 9.57
N LEU A 15 -9.88 -1.29 9.22
CA LEU A 15 -8.99 -0.27 8.64
C LEU A 15 -9.53 0.30 7.33
N ALA A 16 -10.03 -0.56 6.44
CA ALA A 16 -10.65 -0.14 5.19
C ALA A 16 -11.90 0.72 5.44
N HIS A 17 -12.77 0.30 6.37
CA HIS A 17 -13.98 1.04 6.69
C HIS A 17 -13.67 2.43 7.26
N VAL A 18 -12.75 2.51 8.21
CA VAL A 18 -12.31 3.79 8.79
C VAL A 18 -11.71 4.69 7.70
N ALA A 19 -10.90 4.15 6.80
CA ALA A 19 -10.31 4.91 5.70
C ALA A 19 -11.36 5.49 4.74
N ILE A 20 -12.45 4.75 4.48
CA ILE A 20 -13.55 5.17 3.61
C ILE A 20 -14.39 6.26 4.26
N LYS A 21 -14.69 6.14 5.56
CA LYS A 21 -15.59 7.06 6.28
C LYS A 21 -14.92 8.33 6.82
N LYS A 22 -13.60 8.49 6.66
CA LYS A 22 -12.91 9.77 6.95
C LYS A 22 -13.50 10.87 6.05
N SER A 23 -13.47 12.13 6.55
CA SER A 23 -13.96 13.30 5.80
C SER A 23 -13.30 13.45 4.43
N GLU A 24 -12.00 13.14 4.38
CA GLU A 24 -11.27 12.88 3.15
C GLU A 24 -10.88 11.40 3.16
N THR A 25 -11.30 10.65 2.15
CA THR A 25 -11.02 9.22 2.07
C THR A 25 -9.52 8.97 2.00
N ASP A 26 -9.02 8.12 2.89
CA ASP A 26 -7.60 7.78 2.95
C ASP A 26 -7.26 6.68 1.92
N TYR A 27 -7.06 7.10 0.68
CA TYR A 27 -6.78 6.20 -0.45
C TYR A 27 -5.54 5.33 -0.22
N ASN A 28 -4.56 5.80 0.55
CA ASN A 28 -3.33 5.07 0.80
C ASN A 28 -3.58 3.77 1.57
N VAL A 29 -4.50 3.80 2.54
CA VAL A 29 -4.87 2.60 3.31
C VAL A 29 -5.53 1.56 2.40
N ILE A 30 -6.42 1.99 1.51
CA ILE A 30 -7.10 1.10 0.56
C ILE A 30 -6.12 0.49 -0.44
N VAL A 31 -5.22 1.32 -0.98
CA VAL A 31 -4.16 0.86 -1.88
C VAL A 31 -3.21 -0.11 -1.19
N GLU A 32 -2.84 0.15 0.06
CA GLU A 32 -1.97 -0.73 0.83
C GLU A 32 -2.61 -2.10 1.04
N ILE A 33 -3.87 -2.14 1.49
CA ILE A 33 -4.61 -3.38 1.71
C ILE A 33 -4.70 -4.18 0.40
N SER A 34 -5.10 -3.54 -0.70
CA SER A 34 -5.29 -4.22 -1.99
C SER A 34 -3.98 -4.65 -2.68
N SER A 35 -2.89 -3.92 -2.47
CA SER A 35 -1.62 -4.17 -3.18
C SER A 35 -0.65 -5.06 -2.39
N THR A 36 -0.71 -5.05 -1.06
CA THR A 36 0.27 -5.77 -0.22
C THR A 36 -0.22 -7.13 0.27
N LEU A 37 -1.53 -7.36 0.38
CA LEU A 37 -2.11 -8.66 0.74
C LEU A 37 -2.07 -9.66 -0.42
N SER A 38 -2.04 -10.96 -0.11
CA SER A 38 -2.26 -11.99 -1.13
C SER A 38 -3.71 -11.94 -1.63
N PRO A 39 -4.02 -12.54 -2.80
CA PRO A 39 -5.38 -12.63 -3.31
C PRO A 39 -6.35 -13.30 -2.32
N GLU A 40 -5.93 -14.38 -1.67
CA GLU A 40 -6.68 -15.11 -0.65
C GLU A 40 -6.96 -14.24 0.58
N GLU A 41 -5.95 -13.51 1.05
CA GLU A 41 -6.08 -12.60 2.19
C GLU A 41 -7.04 -11.44 1.87
N LEU A 42 -6.91 -10.82 0.69
CA LEU A 42 -7.81 -9.75 0.28
C LEU A 42 -9.26 -10.24 0.16
N LEU A 43 -9.47 -11.46 -0.35
CA LEU A 43 -10.78 -12.10 -0.37
C LEU A 43 -11.33 -12.32 1.05
N ALA A 44 -10.49 -12.78 1.98
CA ALA A 44 -10.89 -12.95 3.38
C ALA A 44 -11.27 -11.61 4.02
N VAL A 45 -10.54 -10.53 3.74
CA VAL A 45 -10.87 -9.17 4.21
C VAL A 45 -12.22 -8.71 3.66
N ARG A 46 -12.50 -8.93 2.36
CA ARG A 46 -13.79 -8.59 1.75
C ARG A 46 -14.95 -9.34 2.40
N ARG A 47 -14.77 -10.63 2.71
CA ARG A 47 -15.76 -11.45 3.44
C ARG A 47 -15.98 -10.93 4.87
N ALA A 48 -14.91 -10.61 5.60
CA ALA A 48 -15.00 -10.02 6.93
C ALA A 48 -15.73 -8.67 6.90
N TYR A 49 -15.44 -7.83 5.89
CA TYR A 49 -16.13 -6.56 5.68
C TYR A 49 -17.63 -6.74 5.52
N GLN A 50 -18.05 -7.65 4.63
CA GLN A 50 -19.47 -7.96 4.41
C GLN A 50 -20.15 -8.49 5.68
N LEU A 51 -19.49 -9.40 6.39
CA LEU A 51 -20.02 -9.95 7.64
C LEU A 51 -20.23 -8.85 8.69
N ARG A 52 -19.30 -7.90 8.78
CA ARG A 52 -19.29 -6.85 9.81
C ARG A 52 -20.24 -5.71 9.49
N TYR A 53 -20.23 -5.22 8.25
CA TYR A 53 -20.92 -3.99 7.86
C TYR A 53 -22.21 -4.21 7.07
N LYS A 54 -22.49 -5.46 6.66
CA LYS A 54 -23.70 -5.86 5.92
C LYS A 54 -23.80 -5.24 4.51
N HIS A 55 -22.65 -4.89 3.95
CA HIS A 55 -22.45 -4.44 2.58
C HIS A 55 -21.01 -4.75 2.14
N SER A 56 -20.75 -4.71 0.84
CA SER A 56 -19.43 -4.97 0.27
C SER A 56 -18.43 -3.82 0.49
N LEU A 57 -17.14 -4.11 0.43
CA LEU A 57 -16.09 -3.08 0.46
C LEU A 57 -16.15 -2.22 -0.82
N GLU A 58 -16.51 -2.87 -1.92
CA GLU A 58 -16.57 -2.33 -3.27
C GLU A 58 -17.70 -1.31 -3.40
N GLU A 59 -18.90 -1.61 -2.89
CA GLU A 59 -20.02 -0.65 -2.93
C GLU A 59 -19.74 0.58 -2.06
N ASP A 60 -19.11 0.38 -0.90
CA ASP A 60 -18.75 1.48 0.00
C ASP A 60 -17.69 2.37 -0.67
N LEU A 61 -16.67 1.79 -1.30
CA LEU A 61 -15.70 2.56 -2.09
C LEU A 61 -16.36 3.29 -3.26
N ALA A 62 -17.26 2.63 -3.99
CA ALA A 62 -17.97 3.25 -5.11
C ALA A 62 -18.85 4.42 -4.67
N ALA A 63 -19.47 4.34 -3.49
CA ALA A 63 -20.32 5.38 -2.94
C ALA A 63 -19.54 6.60 -2.40
N HIS A 64 -18.33 6.39 -1.87
CA HIS A 64 -17.56 7.45 -1.17
C HIS A 64 -16.41 8.04 -2.01
N THR A 65 -16.16 7.51 -3.21
CA THR A 65 -15.15 8.03 -4.14
C THR A 65 -15.80 8.38 -5.47
N THR A 66 -15.16 9.18 -6.33
CA THR A 66 -15.69 9.57 -7.66
C THR A 66 -14.61 9.50 -8.73
N GLY A 67 -14.97 9.68 -10.01
CA GLY A 67 -14.00 9.83 -11.10
C GLY A 67 -13.03 8.64 -11.28
N ASP A 68 -11.79 8.95 -11.67
CA ASP A 68 -10.77 7.94 -11.97
C ASP A 68 -10.20 7.28 -10.71
N ILE A 69 -10.21 7.98 -9.57
CA ILE A 69 -9.81 7.38 -8.29
C ILE A 69 -10.77 6.24 -7.90
N ARG A 70 -12.08 6.40 -8.13
CA ARG A 70 -13.05 5.31 -7.96
C ARG A 70 -12.70 4.11 -8.85
N LYS A 71 -12.44 4.35 -10.13
CA LYS A 71 -12.09 3.28 -11.10
C LYS A 71 -10.87 2.49 -10.63
N LEU A 72 -9.81 3.19 -10.22
CA LEU A 72 -8.58 2.56 -9.73
C LEU A 72 -8.84 1.75 -8.44
N LEU A 73 -9.45 2.35 -7.43
CA LEU A 73 -9.63 1.70 -6.13
C LEU A 73 -10.56 0.49 -6.21
N VAL A 74 -11.68 0.60 -6.92
CA VAL A 74 -12.62 -0.50 -7.13
C VAL A 74 -11.93 -1.64 -7.90
N ALA A 75 -11.15 -1.34 -8.95
CA ALA A 75 -10.41 -2.37 -9.68
C ALA A 75 -9.39 -3.09 -8.78
N LEU A 76 -8.68 -2.35 -7.92
CA LEU A 76 -7.69 -2.91 -7.01
C LEU A 76 -8.30 -3.84 -5.95
N VAL A 77 -9.42 -3.46 -5.33
CA VAL A 77 -10.04 -4.28 -4.28
C VAL A 77 -10.83 -5.48 -4.84
N THR A 78 -11.33 -5.38 -6.07
CA THR A 78 -12.18 -6.42 -6.66
C THR A 78 -11.35 -7.58 -7.21
N THR A 79 -10.16 -7.30 -7.74
CA THR A 79 -9.40 -8.28 -8.52
C THR A 79 -8.81 -9.39 -7.65
N TYR A 80 -9.21 -10.63 -7.95
CA TYR A 80 -8.55 -11.83 -7.44
C TYR A 80 -7.38 -12.18 -8.37
N ARG A 81 -6.19 -11.66 -8.06
CA ARG A 81 -5.01 -11.84 -8.92
C ARG A 81 -4.54 -13.29 -8.94
N TYR A 82 -3.92 -13.69 -10.03
CA TYR A 82 -3.12 -14.91 -10.05
C TYR A 82 -1.88 -14.73 -9.16
N ASP A 83 -1.60 -15.69 -8.28
CA ASP A 83 -0.47 -15.65 -7.34
C ASP A 83 0.69 -16.59 -7.73
N GLY A 84 0.69 -17.08 -8.98
CA GLY A 84 1.77 -17.91 -9.50
C GLY A 84 3.06 -17.14 -9.83
N SER A 85 4.08 -17.89 -10.19
CA SER A 85 5.43 -17.41 -10.47
C SER A 85 5.72 -17.22 -11.97
N GLU A 86 4.74 -17.55 -12.81
CA GLU A 86 4.83 -17.56 -14.25
C GLU A 86 4.90 -16.13 -14.81
N ILE A 87 5.85 -15.92 -15.71
CA ILE A 87 6.12 -14.62 -16.34
C ILE A 87 6.06 -14.79 -17.85
N ASN A 88 5.32 -13.91 -18.51
CA ASN A 88 5.40 -13.71 -19.95
C ASN A 88 6.33 -12.52 -20.25
N ALA A 89 7.57 -12.82 -20.65
CA ALA A 89 8.59 -11.81 -20.89
C ALA A 89 8.26 -10.87 -22.07
N LYS A 90 7.59 -11.36 -23.12
CA LYS A 90 7.16 -10.53 -24.25
C LYS A 90 6.09 -9.53 -23.81
N LEU A 91 5.12 -10.01 -23.03
CA LEU A 91 4.08 -9.18 -22.45
C LEU A 91 4.65 -8.16 -21.46
N ALA A 92 5.63 -8.55 -20.63
CA ALA A 92 6.29 -7.65 -19.70
C ALA A 92 7.01 -6.49 -20.43
N ASN A 93 7.60 -6.76 -21.59
CA ASN A 93 8.21 -5.74 -22.43
C ASN A 93 7.13 -4.81 -23.02
N SER A 94 6.12 -5.35 -23.71
CA SER A 94 5.06 -4.51 -24.29
C SER A 94 4.30 -3.68 -23.27
N GLU A 95 4.03 -4.23 -22.08
CA GLU A 95 3.34 -3.48 -21.01
C GLU A 95 4.26 -2.44 -20.35
N ALA A 96 5.58 -2.62 -20.39
CA ALA A 96 6.52 -1.60 -19.93
C ALA A 96 6.49 -0.38 -20.85
N ASP A 97 6.50 -0.58 -22.16
CA ASP A 97 6.36 0.48 -23.16
C ASP A 97 5.02 1.23 -23.00
N ILE A 98 3.91 0.49 -22.86
CA ILE A 98 2.58 1.10 -22.63
C ILE A 98 2.58 1.98 -21.37
N LEU A 99 3.16 1.50 -20.27
CA LEU A 99 3.27 2.30 -19.04
C LEU A 99 4.18 3.51 -19.24
N HIS A 100 5.24 3.39 -20.03
CA HIS A 100 6.17 4.49 -20.32
C HIS A 100 5.49 5.59 -21.11
N ASP A 101 4.83 5.25 -22.21
CA ASP A 101 4.13 6.19 -23.06
C ASP A 101 3.02 6.91 -22.27
N ALA A 102 2.22 6.16 -21.51
CA ALA A 102 1.17 6.76 -20.67
C ALA A 102 1.73 7.74 -19.61
N ILE A 103 2.85 7.43 -18.97
CA ILE A 103 3.48 8.32 -17.98
C ILE A 103 4.11 9.55 -18.66
N LYS A 104 4.78 9.34 -19.80
CA LYS A 104 5.43 10.40 -20.58
C LYS A 104 4.42 11.43 -21.09
N ASP A 105 3.29 10.96 -21.59
CA ASP A 105 2.21 11.79 -22.11
C ASP A 105 1.28 12.33 -21.02
N LYS A 106 1.60 12.06 -19.74
CA LYS A 106 0.78 12.42 -18.57
C LYS A 106 -0.64 11.85 -18.61
N ALA A 107 -0.87 10.78 -19.37
CA ALA A 107 -2.13 10.05 -19.48
C ALA A 107 -2.25 8.98 -18.36
N PHE A 108 -2.09 9.39 -17.10
CA PHE A 108 -2.04 8.47 -15.95
C PHE A 108 -3.32 7.66 -15.76
N ASN A 109 -4.47 8.23 -16.13
CA ASN A 109 -5.80 7.63 -16.03
C ASN A 109 -6.17 6.76 -17.25
N HIS A 110 -5.22 6.53 -18.16
CA HIS A 110 -5.44 5.65 -19.30
C HIS A 110 -5.86 4.24 -18.85
N GLU A 111 -6.84 3.65 -19.52
CA GLU A 111 -7.44 2.37 -19.14
C GLU A 111 -6.39 1.27 -18.98
N GLU A 112 -5.42 1.22 -19.89
CA GLU A 112 -4.31 0.26 -19.82
C GLU A 112 -3.45 0.39 -18.56
N VAL A 113 -3.24 1.60 -18.02
CA VAL A 113 -2.47 1.78 -16.77
C VAL A 113 -3.21 1.11 -15.62
N ILE A 114 -4.52 1.39 -15.51
CA ILE A 114 -5.38 0.79 -14.47
C ILE A 114 -5.45 -0.72 -14.68
N ARG A 115 -5.69 -1.19 -15.91
CA ARG A 115 -5.77 -2.62 -16.26
C ARG A 115 -4.50 -3.35 -15.86
N ILE A 116 -3.33 -2.87 -16.28
CA ILE A 116 -2.03 -3.52 -15.98
C ILE A 116 -1.83 -3.60 -14.47
N LEU A 117 -1.93 -2.47 -13.78
CA LEU A 117 -1.63 -2.40 -12.34
C LEU A 117 -2.66 -3.14 -11.49
N SER A 118 -3.93 -3.21 -11.89
CA SER A 118 -4.99 -3.88 -11.11
C SER A 118 -5.12 -5.39 -11.38
N THR A 119 -4.78 -5.87 -12.58
CA THR A 119 -5.10 -7.25 -12.98
C THR A 119 -3.93 -8.21 -13.05
N ARG A 120 -2.71 -7.73 -13.33
CA ARG A 120 -1.55 -8.61 -13.49
C ARG A 120 -1.13 -9.23 -12.16
N SER A 121 -0.56 -10.44 -12.22
CA SER A 121 0.06 -11.07 -11.05
C SER A 121 1.20 -10.19 -10.54
N LYS A 122 1.51 -10.27 -9.25
CA LYS A 122 2.62 -9.48 -8.67
C LYS A 122 3.95 -9.87 -9.34
N THR A 123 4.14 -11.15 -9.63
CA THR A 123 5.31 -11.67 -10.33
C THR A 123 5.45 -11.09 -11.74
N GLN A 124 4.37 -11.02 -12.51
CA GLN A 124 4.36 -10.39 -13.83
C GLN A 124 4.62 -8.88 -13.74
N LEU A 125 4.01 -8.18 -12.78
CA LEU A 125 4.21 -6.75 -12.59
C LEU A 125 5.67 -6.39 -12.26
N MET A 126 6.32 -7.20 -11.43
CA MET A 126 7.75 -7.04 -11.15
C MET A 126 8.59 -7.20 -12.41
N ALA A 127 8.26 -8.15 -13.29
CA ALA A 127 8.93 -8.31 -14.57
C ALA A 127 8.73 -7.07 -15.46
N THR A 128 7.50 -6.55 -15.54
CA THR A 128 7.16 -5.33 -16.29
C THR A 128 7.93 -4.12 -15.75
N PHE A 129 8.00 -3.92 -14.42
CA PHE A 129 8.73 -2.81 -13.82
C PHE A 129 10.24 -2.90 -13.99
N ASN A 130 10.79 -4.12 -14.01
CA ASN A 130 12.19 -4.33 -14.32
C ASN A 130 12.49 -3.99 -15.78
N ARG A 131 11.66 -4.43 -16.73
CA ARG A 131 11.78 -4.05 -18.15
C ARG A 131 11.70 -2.54 -18.35
N TYR A 132 10.71 -1.91 -17.75
CA TYR A 132 10.58 -0.44 -17.76
C TYR A 132 11.88 0.25 -17.33
N ARG A 133 12.51 -0.21 -16.25
CA ARG A 133 13.77 0.37 -15.76
C ARG A 133 14.92 0.10 -16.73
N ASP A 134 15.02 -1.11 -17.24
CA ASP A 134 16.14 -1.54 -18.08
C ASP A 134 16.10 -0.84 -19.45
N ASP A 135 14.89 -0.65 -20.01
CA ASP A 135 14.70 -0.07 -21.34
C ASP A 135 14.68 1.47 -21.34
N HIS A 136 14.21 2.10 -20.25
CA HIS A 136 14.11 3.57 -20.16
C HIS A 136 15.09 4.22 -19.17
N GLY A 137 15.91 3.44 -18.46
CA GLY A 137 16.93 3.93 -17.53
C GLY A 137 16.39 4.60 -16.26
N ILE A 138 15.07 4.61 -16.04
CA ILE A 138 14.41 5.22 -14.89
C ILE A 138 13.41 4.25 -14.26
N SER A 139 13.30 4.27 -12.92
CA SER A 139 12.25 3.49 -12.25
C SER A 139 10.89 4.09 -12.54
N ILE A 140 9.89 3.25 -12.80
CA ILE A 140 8.48 3.64 -12.98
C ILE A 140 7.92 4.50 -11.83
N SER A 141 8.48 4.36 -10.61
CA SER A 141 8.07 5.19 -9.47
C SER A 141 8.59 6.63 -9.52
N LYS A 142 9.51 6.95 -10.43
CA LYS A 142 9.99 8.32 -10.66
C LYS A 142 9.06 9.05 -11.62
N ASN A 143 9.00 10.38 -11.51
CA ASN A 143 8.25 11.27 -12.40
C ASN A 143 6.72 11.07 -12.41
N LEU A 144 6.16 10.33 -11.46
CA LEU A 144 4.70 10.18 -11.30
C LEU A 144 4.04 11.34 -10.54
N LEU A 145 4.83 12.10 -9.77
CA LEU A 145 4.33 13.23 -9.00
C LEU A 145 5.05 14.50 -9.45
N ASP A 146 4.27 15.53 -9.75
CA ASP A 146 4.72 16.91 -9.91
C ASP A 146 4.01 17.82 -8.89
N ALA A 147 4.29 19.12 -8.93
CA ALA A 147 3.76 20.09 -7.97
C ALA A 147 2.21 20.22 -8.02
N GLY A 148 1.57 19.76 -9.10
CA GLY A 148 0.13 19.80 -9.29
C GLY A 148 -0.54 18.44 -9.17
N ALA A 149 0.14 17.43 -8.62
CA ALA A 149 -0.36 16.07 -8.63
C ALA A 149 -1.71 15.92 -7.91
N ASP A 150 -2.69 15.36 -8.61
CA ASP A 150 -4.01 15.08 -8.06
C ASP A 150 -4.02 13.81 -7.19
N ASP A 151 -5.17 13.51 -6.58
CA ASP A 151 -5.29 12.36 -5.70
C ASP A 151 -5.20 11.02 -6.44
N PHE A 152 -5.56 11.00 -7.72
CA PHE A 152 -5.40 9.82 -8.56
C PHE A 152 -3.92 9.52 -8.78
N GLN A 153 -3.11 10.50 -9.16
CA GLN A 153 -1.66 10.35 -9.34
C GLN A 153 -0.95 9.97 -8.04
N LYS A 154 -1.37 10.55 -6.90
CA LYS A 154 -0.87 10.16 -5.58
C LYS A 154 -1.19 8.68 -5.29
N ALA A 155 -2.43 8.26 -5.47
CA ALA A 155 -2.84 6.87 -5.25
C ALA A 155 -2.12 5.91 -6.19
N LEU A 156 -2.01 6.25 -7.49
CA LEU A 156 -1.29 5.48 -8.49
C LEU A 156 0.19 5.29 -8.12
N HIS A 157 0.84 6.34 -7.65
CA HIS A 157 2.21 6.27 -7.18
C HIS A 157 2.34 5.35 -5.95
N VAL A 158 1.36 5.37 -5.04
CA VAL A 158 1.32 4.44 -3.90
C VAL A 158 1.14 3.00 -4.38
N VAL A 159 0.26 2.74 -5.35
CA VAL A 159 0.03 1.41 -5.95
C VAL A 159 1.35 0.84 -6.48
N ILE A 160 2.04 1.62 -7.32
CA ILE A 160 3.32 1.21 -7.92
C ILE A 160 4.36 0.93 -6.83
N ARG A 161 4.42 1.73 -5.77
CA ARG A 161 5.37 1.52 -4.67
C ARG A 161 5.05 0.28 -3.84
N CYS A 162 3.78 0.05 -3.54
CA CYS A 162 3.32 -1.14 -2.82
C CYS A 162 3.60 -2.41 -3.63
N LEU A 163 3.36 -2.39 -4.94
CA LEU A 163 3.58 -3.55 -5.81
C LEU A 163 5.08 -3.81 -6.07
N ASN A 164 5.88 -2.75 -6.23
CA ASN A 164 7.29 -2.87 -6.59
C ASN A 164 8.20 -3.23 -5.40
N ASP A 165 7.98 -2.61 -4.24
CA ASP A 165 8.79 -2.86 -3.05
C ASP A 165 7.98 -2.49 -1.78
N PRO A 166 7.13 -3.40 -1.28
CA PRO A 166 6.32 -3.16 -0.09
C PRO A 166 7.16 -2.73 1.12
N LYS A 167 8.34 -3.33 1.30
CA LYS A 167 9.23 -3.03 2.44
C LYS A 167 9.71 -1.59 2.40
N LYS A 168 10.16 -1.12 1.24
CA LYS A 168 10.54 0.29 1.02
C LYS A 168 9.34 1.24 1.12
N TYR A 169 8.15 0.79 0.74
CA TYR A 169 6.94 1.57 0.96
C TYR A 169 6.67 1.75 2.47
N PHE A 170 6.60 0.66 3.24
CA PHE A 170 6.34 0.69 4.67
C PHE A 170 7.42 1.44 5.46
N GLU A 171 8.70 1.27 5.13
CA GLU A 171 9.79 2.07 5.72
C GLU A 171 9.54 3.56 5.55
N LYS A 172 9.16 3.99 4.34
CA LYS A 172 8.86 5.40 4.11
C LYS A 172 7.62 5.83 4.89
N VAL A 173 6.56 5.02 4.97
CA VAL A 173 5.38 5.37 5.79
C VAL A 173 5.80 5.62 7.24
N LEU A 174 6.55 4.70 7.85
CA LEU A 174 7.06 4.84 9.22
C LEU A 174 7.95 6.08 9.37
N ARG A 175 8.86 6.30 8.42
CA ARG A 175 9.77 7.46 8.46
C ARG A 175 9.02 8.79 8.39
N HIS A 176 8.00 8.90 7.54
CA HIS A 176 7.19 10.13 7.47
C HIS A 176 6.31 10.28 8.71
N ALA A 177 5.79 9.18 9.27
CA ALA A 177 5.01 9.22 10.49
C ALA A 177 5.82 9.73 11.70
N ILE A 178 7.13 9.44 11.73
CA ILE A 178 8.06 9.82 12.81
C ILE A 178 8.65 11.24 12.60
N LYS A 179 8.91 11.67 11.36
CA LYS A 179 9.66 12.91 11.08
C LYS A 179 8.83 14.21 11.04
N ARG A 180 7.50 14.16 11.11
CA ARG A 180 6.66 15.37 11.04
C ARG A 180 6.72 16.13 12.38
N THR A 181 6.36 17.42 12.36
CA THR A 181 6.07 18.17 13.58
C THR A 181 4.86 17.52 14.25
N GLY A 182 5.11 16.65 15.22
CA GLY A 182 4.14 15.68 15.74
C GLY A 182 4.18 14.33 15.02
N THR A 183 3.73 13.29 15.71
CA THR A 183 3.74 11.90 15.21
C THR A 183 2.41 11.59 14.52
N ASP A 184 2.45 11.05 13.30
CA ASP A 184 1.25 10.46 12.68
C ASP A 184 0.98 9.08 13.31
N GLU A 185 0.31 9.10 14.46
CA GLU A 185 0.03 7.91 15.26
C GLU A 185 -0.84 6.90 14.50
N ASP A 186 -1.71 7.36 13.58
CA ASP A 186 -2.55 6.48 12.78
C ASP A 186 -1.71 5.65 11.82
N ALA A 187 -0.83 6.31 11.04
CA ALA A 187 0.08 5.64 10.13
C ALA A 187 1.09 4.76 10.87
N LEU A 188 1.66 5.26 11.98
CA LEU A 188 2.62 4.52 12.79
C LEU A 188 2.01 3.25 13.39
N THR A 189 0.86 3.39 14.05
CA THR A 189 0.15 2.25 14.67
C THR A 189 -0.26 1.25 13.61
N ARG A 190 -0.83 1.72 12.48
CA ARG A 190 -1.31 0.87 11.40
C ARG A 190 -0.19 -0.03 10.87
N VAL A 191 0.95 0.54 10.50
CA VAL A 191 2.06 -0.25 9.94
C VAL A 191 2.63 -1.22 10.98
N ILE A 192 2.87 -0.80 12.22
CA ILE A 192 3.42 -1.71 13.24
C ILE A 192 2.45 -2.88 13.49
N VAL A 193 1.16 -2.60 13.68
CA VAL A 193 0.15 -3.61 14.00
C VAL A 193 -0.16 -4.55 12.81
N THR A 194 -0.21 -4.05 11.58
CA THR A 194 -0.53 -4.91 10.42
C THR A 194 0.65 -5.75 9.96
N ARG A 195 1.89 -5.33 10.25
CA ARG A 195 3.10 -6.00 9.79
C ARG A 195 3.79 -6.85 10.85
N ALA A 196 3.47 -6.68 12.13
CA ALA A 196 4.12 -7.41 13.25
C ALA A 196 4.11 -8.93 13.06
N GLU A 197 3.01 -9.50 12.60
CA GLU A 197 2.82 -10.94 12.40
C GLU A 197 3.25 -11.41 10.99
N ARG A 198 3.95 -10.56 10.22
CA ARG A 198 4.24 -10.79 8.80
C ARG A 198 5.72 -10.59 8.47
N ASP A 199 6.13 -9.34 8.35
CA ASP A 199 7.44 -8.94 7.79
C ASP A 199 7.99 -7.68 8.49
N LEU A 200 7.49 -7.33 9.68
CA LEU A 200 7.98 -6.17 10.44
C LEU A 200 9.47 -6.29 10.73
N LYS A 201 10.01 -7.50 10.93
CA LYS A 201 11.45 -7.73 11.09
C LYS A 201 12.24 -7.22 9.88
N ASP A 202 11.85 -7.60 8.67
CA ASP A 202 12.48 -7.14 7.44
C ASP A 202 12.35 -5.62 7.26
N ILE A 203 11.18 -5.07 7.59
CA ILE A 203 10.93 -3.62 7.52
C ILE A 203 11.85 -2.87 8.49
N LYS A 204 12.04 -3.39 9.71
CA LYS A 204 12.97 -2.81 10.70
C LYS A 204 14.41 -2.82 10.22
N GLU A 205 14.87 -3.94 9.67
CA GLU A 205 16.23 -4.04 9.12
C GLU A 205 16.43 -3.07 7.96
N PHE A 206 15.44 -2.94 7.07
CA PHE A 206 15.48 -1.99 5.97
C PHE A 206 15.43 -0.53 6.47
N TYR A 207 14.62 -0.25 7.50
CA TYR A 207 14.54 1.06 8.14
C TYR A 207 15.89 1.47 8.72
N TYR A 208 16.57 0.57 9.44
CA TYR A 208 17.92 0.83 9.96
C TYR A 208 18.92 1.12 8.84
N LYS A 209 18.96 0.29 7.80
CA LYS A 209 19.83 0.48 6.62
C LYS A 209 19.62 1.84 5.93
N LYS A 210 18.40 2.40 5.98
CA LYS A 210 18.06 3.68 5.32
C LYS A 210 18.18 4.91 6.20
N ASN A 211 18.01 4.76 7.51
CA ASN A 211 17.90 5.89 8.44
C ASN A 211 19.03 5.94 9.48
N SER A 212 19.87 4.91 9.56
CA SER A 212 20.95 4.77 10.54
C SER A 212 20.48 4.86 12.01
N VAL A 213 19.20 4.57 12.25
CA VAL A 213 18.57 4.54 13.57
C VAL A 213 17.63 3.34 13.60
N HIS A 214 17.66 2.56 14.68
CA HIS A 214 16.74 1.44 14.88
C HIS A 214 15.30 1.97 15.02
N LEU A 215 14.33 1.28 14.42
CA LEU A 215 12.94 1.72 14.40
C LEU A 215 12.38 1.89 15.82
N GLU A 216 12.76 1.01 16.74
CA GLU A 216 12.36 1.02 18.15
C GLU A 216 12.83 2.28 18.86
N HIS A 217 14.09 2.68 18.64
CA HIS A 217 14.62 3.92 19.21
C HIS A 217 13.93 5.16 18.63
N ALA A 218 13.67 5.16 17.32
CA ALA A 218 12.95 6.25 16.66
C ALA A 218 11.51 6.38 17.21
N VAL A 219 10.79 5.27 17.36
CA VAL A 219 9.44 5.23 17.94
C VAL A 219 9.47 5.64 19.41
N ALA A 220 10.40 5.10 20.20
CA ALA A 220 10.53 5.39 21.63
C ALA A 220 10.85 6.86 21.94
N LYS A 221 11.43 7.59 20.98
CA LYS A 221 11.73 9.02 21.10
C LYS A 221 10.50 9.89 20.83
N GLU A 222 9.68 9.52 19.86
CA GLU A 222 8.55 10.32 19.37
C GLU A 222 7.19 9.92 20.00
N THR A 223 7.19 8.96 20.93
CA THR A 223 6.00 8.46 21.63
C THR A 223 6.23 8.39 23.14
N SER A 224 5.15 8.36 23.93
CA SER A 224 5.23 8.30 25.39
C SER A 224 4.15 7.40 26.02
N GLY A 225 4.32 7.08 27.30
CA GLY A 225 3.33 6.33 28.10
C GLY A 225 3.04 4.92 27.58
N ASP A 226 1.82 4.45 27.84
CA ASP A 226 1.38 3.10 27.45
C ASP A 226 1.37 2.88 25.94
N TYR A 227 1.16 3.95 25.17
CA TYR A 227 1.22 3.89 23.71
C TYR A 227 2.62 3.53 23.22
N LYS A 228 3.66 4.19 23.77
CA LYS A 228 5.06 3.84 23.52
C LYS A 228 5.34 2.39 23.91
N ALA A 229 4.97 2.01 25.14
CA ALA A 229 5.23 0.66 25.65
C ALA A 229 4.66 -0.39 24.70
N PHE A 230 3.39 -0.23 24.31
CA PHE A 230 2.72 -1.11 23.36
C PHE A 230 3.44 -1.23 22.01
N LEU A 231 3.81 -0.11 21.38
CA LEU A 231 4.48 -0.15 20.08
C LEU A 231 5.88 -0.77 20.15
N VAL A 232 6.65 -0.44 21.19
CA VAL A 232 7.99 -0.96 21.41
C VAL A 232 7.97 -2.47 21.67
N THR A 233 6.96 -2.95 22.42
CA THR A 233 6.72 -4.40 22.61
C THR A 233 6.43 -5.09 21.28
N LEU A 234 5.56 -4.55 20.42
CA LEU A 234 5.31 -5.13 19.09
C LEU A 234 6.54 -5.12 18.18
N LEU A 235 7.45 -4.17 18.41
CA LEU A 235 8.73 -4.14 17.72
C LEU A 235 9.75 -5.12 18.30
N GLY A 236 9.45 -5.86 19.37
CA GLY A 236 10.32 -6.89 19.92
C GLY A 236 11.45 -6.35 20.82
N GLN A 237 11.32 -5.15 21.37
CA GLN A 237 12.07 -4.76 22.55
C GLN A 237 11.30 -5.28 23.77
N GLU A 238 11.84 -6.29 24.44
CA GLU A 238 11.39 -6.66 25.79
C GLU A 238 11.70 -5.50 26.75
N ALA A 239 10.79 -5.27 27.69
CA ALA A 239 10.88 -4.21 28.70
C ALA A 239 12.02 -4.45 29.70
#